data_AF-A0A920FW93-F1
#
_entry.id   AF-A0A920FW93-F1
#
_cell.length_a   1.000
_cell.length_b   1.000
_cell.length_c   1.000
_cell.angle_alpha   90.00
_cell.angle_beta   90.00
_cell.angle_gamma   90.00
#
_symmetry.space_group_name_H-M   'P 1'
#
loop_
_entity.id
_entity.type
_entity.pdbx_description
1 polymer ?
#
loop_
_entity_poly.entity_id
_entity_poly.type
_entity_poly.pdbx_seq_one_letter_code
_entity_poly.pdbx_strand_id
1 'polypeptide(L)'
;MCGRYSLDLSSSKSNFKPETIKEYSNIFEYSNDNISPSLEAPIIINQNNNYEFIIAKWGLIFDWLPKGKTLFNIRSETVREKNFTRDIVDTQKCLIPFNHYFEWKKENDKNQKYKFYFKERPIAYFLGVFQKLNNNIFFSILTRQASKSGQKFI
;
A
#
# COMPACT_ATOMS: atom_id res chain seq x y z
N MET A 1 10.95 4.39 4.85
CA MET A 1 9.55 4.82 4.60
C MET A 1 9.37 4.74 3.10
N CYS A 2 8.49 3.87 2.61
CA CYS A 2 8.19 3.79 1.20
C CYS A 2 7.27 4.97 0.83
N GLY A 3 7.73 5.85 -0.07
CA GLY A 3 6.96 6.99 -0.56
C GLY A 3 6.53 6.82 -2.02
N ARG A 4 6.97 5.75 -2.68
CA ARG A 4 6.57 5.39 -4.04
C ARG A 4 6.60 3.88 -4.24
N TYR A 5 5.66 3.37 -5.02
CA TYR A 5 5.65 1.99 -5.48
C TYR A 5 5.04 1.86 -6.88
N SER A 6 5.18 0.70 -7.49
CA SER A 6 4.57 0.36 -8.77
C SER A 6 3.59 -0.79 -8.61
N LEU A 7 2.52 -0.79 -9.38
CA LEU A 7 1.61 -1.91 -9.51
C LEU A 7 1.17 -2.06 -10.96
N ASP A 8 1.37 -3.24 -11.51
CA ASP A 8 0.89 -3.70 -12.81
C ASP A 8 0.12 -5.00 -12.58
N LEU A 9 -1.21 -4.88 -12.44
CA LEU A 9 -2.09 -6.04 -12.29
C LEU A 9 -2.32 -6.74 -13.61
N SER A 10 -2.27 -6.02 -14.74
CA SER A 10 -2.53 -6.60 -16.06
C SER A 10 -1.48 -7.63 -16.44
N SER A 11 -0.20 -7.31 -16.20
CA SER A 11 0.93 -8.23 -16.37
C SER A 11 1.03 -9.28 -15.26
N SER A 12 0.36 -9.07 -14.11
CA SER A 12 0.43 -9.96 -12.94
C SER A 12 -0.78 -10.88 -12.78
N LYS A 13 -1.72 -10.90 -13.74
CA LYS A 13 -2.97 -11.68 -13.70
C LYS A 13 -2.77 -13.14 -13.28
N SER A 14 -1.73 -13.81 -13.76
CA SER A 14 -1.43 -15.23 -13.46
C SER A 14 -1.21 -15.55 -11.97
N ASN A 15 -1.03 -14.54 -11.11
CA ASN A 15 -0.90 -14.70 -9.66
C ASN A 15 -2.24 -14.81 -8.93
N PHE A 16 -3.36 -14.66 -9.64
CA PHE A 16 -4.70 -14.63 -9.08
C PHE A 16 -5.58 -15.70 -9.73
N LYS A 17 -6.66 -16.08 -9.02
CA LYS A 17 -7.63 -17.04 -9.55
C LYS A 17 -8.36 -16.45 -10.76
N PRO A 18 -8.63 -17.23 -11.83
CA PRO A 18 -9.36 -16.75 -13.00
C PRO A 18 -10.72 -16.12 -12.68
N GLU A 19 -11.44 -16.64 -11.69
CA GLU A 19 -12.74 -16.14 -11.27
C GLU A 19 -12.63 -14.74 -10.67
N THR A 20 -11.60 -14.51 -9.84
CA THR A 20 -11.29 -13.19 -9.27
C THR A 20 -10.93 -12.19 -10.36
N ILE A 21 -10.13 -12.59 -11.35
CA ILE A 21 -9.77 -11.72 -12.48
C ILE A 21 -11.01 -11.33 -13.28
N LYS A 22 -11.93 -12.29 -13.50
CA LYS A 22 -13.17 -12.05 -14.22
C LYS A 22 -14.12 -11.12 -13.45
N GLU A 23 -14.26 -11.32 -12.15
CA GLU A 23 -15.12 -10.51 -11.27
C GLU A 23 -14.64 -9.05 -11.19
N TYR A 24 -13.33 -8.83 -11.08
CA TYR A 24 -12.71 -7.50 -10.94
C TYR A 24 -11.97 -7.06 -12.21
N SER A 25 -12.47 -7.43 -13.40
CA SER A 25 -11.76 -7.26 -14.68
C SER A 25 -11.24 -5.85 -14.91
N ASN A 26 -12.03 -4.82 -14.63
CA ASN A 26 -11.63 -3.42 -14.76
C ASN A 26 -10.44 -3.05 -13.86
N ILE A 27 -10.35 -3.62 -12.66
CA ILE A 27 -9.23 -3.38 -11.73
C ILE A 27 -7.99 -4.11 -12.22
N PHE A 28 -8.15 -5.30 -12.80
CA PHE A 28 -7.04 -6.09 -13.34
C PHE A 28 -6.42 -5.49 -14.62
N GLU A 29 -6.98 -4.43 -15.18
CA GLU A 29 -6.32 -3.61 -16.21
C GLU A 29 -5.43 -2.49 -15.64
N TYR A 30 -5.44 -2.29 -14.31
CA TYR A 30 -4.64 -1.24 -13.68
C TYR A 30 -3.14 -1.49 -13.83
N SER A 31 -2.43 -0.47 -14.33
CA SER A 31 -0.97 -0.43 -14.35
C SER A 31 -0.46 1.00 -14.10
N ASN A 32 0.45 1.14 -13.13
CA ASN A 32 1.09 2.41 -12.77
C ASN A 32 2.48 2.13 -12.15
N ASP A 33 3.53 2.71 -12.73
CA ASP A 33 4.92 2.50 -12.32
C ASP A 33 5.42 3.48 -11.23
N ASN A 34 4.60 4.48 -10.87
CA ASN A 34 5.01 5.61 -10.03
C ASN A 34 3.88 6.10 -9.11
N ILE A 35 3.22 5.16 -8.42
CA ILE A 35 2.19 5.44 -7.43
C ILE A 35 2.82 6.22 -6.28
N SER A 36 2.21 7.34 -5.91
CA SER A 36 2.68 8.26 -4.86
C SER A 36 1.52 8.70 -3.96
N PRO A 37 1.78 9.24 -2.76
CA PRO A 37 0.74 9.65 -1.83
C PRO A 37 -0.30 10.56 -2.49
N SER A 38 -1.56 10.39 -2.09
CA SER A 38 -2.76 11.02 -2.65
C SER A 38 -3.23 10.48 -4.01
N LEU A 39 -2.47 9.60 -4.67
CA LEU A 39 -2.99 8.88 -5.84
C LEU A 39 -3.88 7.71 -5.42
N GLU A 40 -4.70 7.28 -6.37
CA GLU A 40 -5.54 6.11 -6.24
C GLU A 40 -4.83 4.84 -6.71
N ALA A 41 -5.03 3.75 -5.99
CA ALA A 41 -4.49 2.45 -6.32
C ALA A 41 -5.40 1.32 -5.85
N PRO A 42 -5.37 0.16 -6.52
CA PRO A 42 -6.01 -1.07 -6.05
C PRO A 42 -5.50 -1.49 -4.66
N ILE A 43 -6.44 -1.80 -3.78
CA ILE A 43 -6.20 -2.51 -2.51
C ILE A 43 -7.17 -3.69 -2.40
N ILE A 44 -6.82 -4.65 -1.55
CA ILE A 44 -7.65 -5.81 -1.24
C ILE A 44 -8.13 -5.66 0.19
N ILE A 45 -9.44 -5.70 0.40
CA ILE A 45 -10.08 -5.67 1.72
C ILE A 45 -10.86 -6.95 1.97
N ASN A 46 -11.01 -7.32 3.23
CA ASN A 46 -11.91 -8.41 3.62
C ASN A 46 -13.22 -7.81 4.14
N GLN A 47 -14.33 -8.09 3.47
CA GLN A 47 -15.68 -7.77 3.94
C GLN A 47 -16.46 -9.09 4.11
N ASN A 48 -16.88 -9.41 5.34
CA ASN A 48 -17.71 -10.58 5.65
C ASN A 48 -17.17 -11.91 5.09
N ASN A 49 -15.87 -12.17 5.24
CA ASN A 49 -15.16 -13.34 4.69
C ASN A 49 -15.06 -13.38 3.16
N ASN A 50 -15.35 -12.28 2.46
CA ASN A 50 -15.07 -12.12 1.05
C ASN A 50 -13.93 -11.12 0.83
N TYR A 51 -13.00 -11.46 -0.07
CA TYR A 51 -11.91 -10.55 -0.44
C TYR A 51 -12.31 -9.75 -1.67
N GLU A 52 -12.35 -8.43 -1.52
CA GLU A 52 -12.76 -7.50 -2.57
C GLU A 52 -11.57 -6.66 -3.02
N PHE A 53 -11.41 -6.50 -4.34
CA PHE A 53 -10.52 -5.51 -4.91
C PHE A 53 -11.26 -4.19 -5.06
N ILE A 54 -10.68 -3.12 -4.55
CA ILE A 54 -11.26 -1.77 -4.62
C ILE A 54 -10.18 -0.75 -4.97
N ILE A 55 -10.58 0.33 -5.64
CA ILE A 55 -9.73 1.50 -5.82
C ILE A 55 -9.84 2.38 -4.58
N ALA A 56 -8.71 2.75 -3.98
CA ALA A 56 -8.65 3.59 -2.80
C ALA A 56 -7.51 4.62 -2.92
N LYS A 57 -7.66 5.74 -2.21
CA LYS A 57 -6.69 6.85 -2.21
C LYS A 57 -5.62 6.64 -1.14
N TRP A 58 -4.35 6.77 -1.52
CA TRP A 58 -3.23 6.58 -0.61
C TRP A 58 -3.03 7.77 0.32
N GLY A 59 -3.50 7.65 1.55
CA GLY A 59 -3.32 8.62 2.62
C GLY A 59 -4.60 8.84 3.41
N LEU A 60 -4.62 8.41 4.68
CA LEU A 60 -5.75 8.68 5.57
C LEU A 60 -5.88 10.18 5.85
N ILE A 61 -7.11 10.62 6.05
CA ILE A 61 -7.46 12.00 6.35
C ILE A 61 -8.10 12.05 7.74
N PHE A 62 -7.68 13.01 8.54
CA PHE A 62 -8.24 13.28 9.85
C PHE A 62 -8.37 14.80 10.04
N ASP A 63 -9.38 15.24 10.79
CA ASP A 63 -9.69 16.67 10.94
C ASP A 63 -8.55 17.48 11.61
N TRP A 64 -7.71 16.82 12.41
CA TRP A 64 -6.55 17.44 13.05
C TRP A 64 -5.32 17.54 12.14
N LEU A 65 -5.31 16.89 10.98
CA LEU A 65 -4.20 17.03 10.03
C LEU A 65 -4.27 18.41 9.35
N PRO A 66 -3.11 19.08 9.13
CA PRO A 66 -3.08 20.29 8.33
C PRO A 66 -3.68 20.06 6.94
N LYS A 67 -4.36 21.07 6.39
CA LYS A 67 -4.97 20.98 5.05
C LYS A 67 -3.96 20.50 4.01
N GLY A 68 -4.35 19.51 3.21
CA GLY A 68 -3.51 18.91 2.17
C GLY A 68 -2.46 17.91 2.68
N LYS A 69 -2.39 17.64 3.99
CA LYS A 69 -1.57 16.55 4.54
C LYS A 69 -2.42 15.29 4.70
N THR A 70 -1.80 14.15 4.45
CA THR A 70 -2.39 12.83 4.65
C THR A 70 -1.45 11.95 5.44
N LEU A 71 -2.01 11.00 6.18
CA LEU A 71 -1.25 9.96 6.87
C LEU A 71 -1.16 8.74 5.95
N PHE A 72 -0.13 8.72 5.11
CA PHE A 72 0.06 7.67 4.08
C PHE A 72 0.92 6.49 4.56
N ASN A 73 1.70 6.68 5.62
CA ASN A 73 2.42 5.61 6.32
C ASN A 73 2.13 5.69 7.82
N ILE A 74 1.95 4.53 8.45
CA ILE A 74 1.85 4.40 9.91
C ILE A 74 2.91 3.41 10.38
N ARG A 75 3.60 3.71 11.49
CA ARG A 75 4.55 2.78 12.09
C ARG A 75 3.80 1.70 12.86
N SER A 76 4.05 0.44 12.52
CA SER A 76 3.44 -0.72 13.18
C SER A 76 3.73 -0.76 14.68
N GLU A 77 4.87 -0.22 15.09
CA GLU A 77 5.33 -0.16 16.48
C GLU A 77 4.40 0.70 17.35
N THR A 78 3.86 1.81 16.80
CA THR A 78 3.03 2.77 17.55
C THR A 78 1.56 2.75 17.13
N VAL A 79 1.20 1.84 16.21
CA VAL A 79 -0.13 1.77 15.59
C VAL A 79 -1.25 1.49 16.60
N ARG A 80 -0.94 0.86 17.73
CA ARG A 80 -1.89 0.54 18.81
C ARG A 80 -1.88 1.55 19.96
N GLU A 81 -0.88 2.42 20.01
CA GLU A 81 -0.72 3.39 21.09
C GLU A 81 -1.64 4.60 20.88
N LYS A 82 -1.88 4.98 19.62
CA LYS A 82 -2.73 6.13 19.27
C LYS A 82 -4.19 5.72 19.16
N ASN A 83 -5.07 6.40 19.89
CA ASN A 83 -6.51 6.11 19.92
C ASN A 83 -7.13 6.08 18.51
N PHE A 84 -6.77 7.01 17.63
CA PHE A 84 -7.37 7.10 16.29
C PHE A 84 -6.91 5.99 15.32
N THR A 85 -5.78 5.32 15.56
CA THR A 85 -5.32 4.19 14.74
C THR A 85 -5.71 2.84 15.32
N ARG A 86 -5.97 2.75 16.63
CA ARG A 86 -6.30 1.49 17.31
C ARG A 86 -7.52 0.81 16.69
N ASP A 87 -8.63 1.52 16.57
CA ASP A 87 -9.89 0.97 16.06
C ASP A 87 -9.77 0.57 14.58
N ILE A 88 -9.03 1.36 13.79
CA ILE A 88 -8.79 1.11 12.37
C ILE A 88 -7.93 -0.16 12.19
N VAL A 89 -6.90 -0.35 13.01
CA VAL A 89 -6.02 -1.53 12.89
C VAL A 89 -6.75 -2.81 13.21
N ASP A 90 -7.69 -2.78 14.14
CA ASP A 90 -8.39 -3.99 14.56
C ASP A 90 -9.50 -4.40 13.58
N THR A 91 -10.09 -3.44 12.84
CA THR A 91 -11.28 -3.69 12.00
C THR A 91 -11.10 -3.43 10.50
N GLN A 92 -10.12 -2.62 10.09
CA GLN A 92 -10.01 -2.09 8.72
C GLN A 92 -8.62 -2.34 8.12
N LYS A 93 -8.22 -3.62 8.06
CA LYS A 93 -6.96 -4.04 7.41
C LYS A 93 -7.14 -4.21 5.92
N CYS A 94 -6.10 -3.88 5.16
CA CYS A 94 -6.03 -4.15 3.73
C CYS A 94 -4.68 -4.74 3.33
N LEU A 95 -4.65 -5.41 2.19
CA LEU A 95 -3.43 -5.76 1.47
C LEU A 95 -3.27 -4.83 0.28
N ILE A 96 -2.06 -4.32 0.08
CA ILE A 96 -1.76 -3.37 -1.00
C ILE A 96 -0.79 -4.07 -1.95
N PRO A 97 -1.25 -4.58 -3.10
CA PRO A 97 -0.39 -5.24 -4.06
C PRO A 97 0.62 -4.26 -4.66
N PHE A 98 1.84 -4.74 -4.90
CA PHE A 98 2.89 -3.99 -5.59
C PHE A 98 3.85 -4.95 -6.30
N ASN A 99 4.47 -4.50 -7.38
CA ASN A 99 5.58 -5.22 -8.03
C ASN A 99 6.95 -4.78 -7.47
N HIS A 100 7.10 -3.46 -7.26
CA HIS A 100 8.34 -2.87 -6.73
C HIS A 100 8.02 -1.64 -5.87
N TYR A 101 8.91 -1.29 -4.95
CA TYR A 101 8.86 0.00 -4.25
C TYR A 101 10.21 0.70 -4.25
N PHE A 102 10.18 2.00 -3.96
CA PHE A 102 11.37 2.83 -3.98
C PHE A 102 11.64 3.47 -2.63
N GLU A 103 12.92 3.47 -2.24
CA GLU A 103 13.42 4.30 -1.15
C GLU A 103 14.56 5.19 -1.63
N TRP A 104 14.69 6.35 -1.00
CA TRP A 104 15.78 7.29 -1.25
C TRP A 104 16.68 7.28 -0.03
N LYS A 105 17.99 7.13 -0.26
CA LYS A 105 19.01 7.24 0.78
C LYS A 105 19.92 8.42 0.44
N LYS A 106 20.24 9.22 1.45
CA LYS A 106 21.25 10.27 1.32
C LYS A 106 22.63 9.62 1.41
N GLU A 107 23.41 9.68 0.33
CA GLU A 107 24.78 9.19 0.26
C GLU A 107 25.65 10.28 -0.38
N ASN A 108 26.71 10.73 0.31
CA ASN A 108 27.66 11.75 -0.16
C ASN A 108 26.95 13.00 -0.75
N ASP A 109 25.99 13.55 0.00
CA ASP A 109 25.15 14.70 -0.38
C ASP A 109 24.27 14.53 -1.65
N LYS A 110 24.12 13.30 -2.15
CA LYS A 110 23.18 12.96 -3.21
C LYS A 110 22.06 12.06 -2.68
N ASN A 111 20.85 12.24 -3.23
CA ASN A 111 19.71 11.37 -2.95
C ASN A 111 19.70 10.22 -3.95
N GLN A 112 20.26 9.07 -3.56
CA GLN A 112 20.26 7.87 -4.39
C GLN A 112 18.92 7.13 -4.27
N LYS A 113 18.31 6.81 -5.41
CA LYS A 113 17.07 6.03 -5.50
C LYS A 113 17.41 4.54 -5.56
N TYR A 114 16.76 3.74 -4.71
CA TYR A 114 16.85 2.29 -4.68
C TYR A 114 15.50 1.68 -5.05
N LYS A 115 15.52 0.61 -5.85
CA LYS A 115 14.36 -0.17 -6.25
C LYS A 115 14.38 -1.51 -5.52
N PHE A 116 13.31 -1.83 -4.80
CA PHE A 116 13.15 -3.06 -4.04
C PHE A 116 12.03 -3.90 -4.63
N TYR A 117 12.26 -5.20 -4.78
CA TYR A 117 11.33 -6.15 -5.35
C TYR A 117 11.77 -7.58 -5.00
N PHE A 118 10.86 -8.54 -5.20
CA PHE A 118 11.15 -9.96 -5.01
C PHE A 118 11.51 -10.58 -6.36
N LYS A 119 12.66 -11.26 -6.45
CA LYS A 119 13.12 -11.84 -7.73
C LYS A 119 12.19 -12.95 -8.24
N GLU A 120 11.67 -13.76 -7.34
CA GLU A 120 10.87 -14.95 -7.66
C GLU A 120 9.36 -14.70 -7.57
N ARG A 121 8.93 -13.51 -7.13
CA ARG A 121 7.52 -13.16 -6.98
C ARG A 121 7.23 -11.89 -7.76
N PRO A 122 6.47 -11.97 -8.87
CA PRO A 122 6.15 -10.80 -9.67
C PRO A 122 5.28 -9.80 -8.90
N ILE A 123 4.56 -10.26 -7.87
CA ILE A 123 3.74 -9.42 -7.01
C ILE A 123 3.97 -9.74 -5.52
N ALA A 124 3.97 -8.70 -4.71
CA ALA A 124 4.01 -8.78 -3.25
C ALA A 124 2.97 -7.82 -2.65
N TYR A 125 2.84 -7.84 -1.32
CA TYR A 125 1.79 -7.09 -0.64
C TYR A 125 2.38 -6.31 0.54
N PHE A 126 2.06 -5.03 0.62
CA PHE A 126 2.16 -4.33 1.90
C PHE A 126 0.96 -4.69 2.75
N LEU A 127 1.18 -4.74 4.07
CA LEU A 127 0.09 -4.67 5.02
C LEU A 127 -0.30 -3.21 5.18
N GLY A 128 -1.59 -2.92 5.13
CA GLY A 128 -2.12 -1.58 5.32
C GLY A 128 -3.34 -1.57 6.21
N VAL A 129 -3.81 -0.36 6.44
CA VAL A 129 -5.13 -0.08 7.00
C VAL A 129 -5.88 0.83 6.05
N PHE A 130 -7.20 0.78 6.08
CA PHE A 130 -8.06 1.64 5.28
C PHE A 130 -9.09 2.36 6.14
N GLN A 131 -9.74 3.38 5.60
CA GLN A 131 -10.86 4.09 6.20
C GLN A 131 -11.86 4.46 5.10
N LYS A 132 -13.16 4.30 5.40
CA LYS A 132 -14.23 4.84 4.55
C LYS A 132 -14.64 6.21 5.10
N LEU A 133 -14.59 7.24 4.27
CA LEU A 133 -15.03 8.60 4.60
C LEU A 133 -15.88 9.15 3.47
N ASN A 134 -17.15 9.43 3.76
CA ASN A 134 -18.19 9.71 2.76
C ASN A 134 -18.22 8.55 1.73
N ASN A 135 -18.14 8.86 0.43
CA ASN A 135 -18.12 7.87 -0.65
C ASN A 135 -16.71 7.44 -1.06
N ASN A 136 -15.67 7.85 -0.33
CA ASN A 136 -14.27 7.56 -0.68
C ASN A 136 -13.65 6.57 0.30
N ILE A 137 -12.71 5.79 -0.22
CA ILE A 137 -11.89 4.87 0.58
C ILE A 137 -10.46 5.37 0.56
N PHE A 138 -9.86 5.49 1.74
CA PHE A 138 -8.48 5.91 1.93
C PHE A 138 -7.69 4.78 2.54
N PHE A 139 -6.39 4.68 2.25
CA PHE A 139 -5.53 3.69 2.88
C PHE A 139 -4.18 4.25 3.32
N SER A 140 -3.55 3.59 4.27
CA SER A 140 -2.16 3.85 4.68
C SER A 140 -1.40 2.54 4.72
N ILE A 141 -0.14 2.58 4.30
CA ILE A 141 0.78 1.45 4.43
C ILE A 141 1.28 1.37 5.87
N LEU A 142 1.34 0.16 6.43
CA LEU A 142 2.04 -0.10 7.68
C LEU A 142 3.52 -0.28 7.39
N THR A 143 4.34 0.46 8.13
CA THR A 143 5.80 0.45 8.02
C THR A 143 6.40 -0.01 9.33
N ARG A 144 7.60 -0.57 9.27
CA ARG A 144 8.42 -0.88 10.44
C ARG A 144 9.82 -0.34 10.24
N GLN A 145 10.63 -0.32 11.30
CA GLN A 145 12.05 -0.05 11.17
C GLN A 145 12.68 -1.01 10.15
N ALA A 146 13.52 -0.47 9.27
CA ALA A 146 14.26 -1.28 8.31
C ALA A 146 15.17 -2.27 9.07
N SER A 147 15.15 -3.54 8.68
CA SER A 147 16.12 -4.50 9.22
C SER A 147 17.52 -4.13 8.73
N LYS A 148 18.55 -4.42 9.55
CA LYS A 148 19.97 -4.24 9.16
C LYS A 148 20.33 -4.97 7.84
N SER A 149 19.52 -5.96 7.46
CA SER A 149 19.61 -6.74 6.23
C SER A 149 18.97 -6.10 4.99
N GLY A 150 18.59 -4.81 5.03
CA GLY A 150 17.99 -4.09 3.88
C GLY A 150 18.79 -4.10 2.57
N GLN A 151 19.92 -4.82 2.50
CA GLN A 151 20.69 -5.11 1.29
C GLN A 151 20.44 -6.50 0.67
N LYS A 152 19.73 -7.40 1.36
CA LYS A 152 19.52 -8.79 0.89
C LYS A 152 18.14 -9.30 1.29
N PHE A 153 17.12 -8.87 0.57
CA PHE A 153 16.02 -9.78 0.25
C PHE A 153 16.28 -10.23 -1.18
N ILE A 154 17.17 -11.21 -1.30
CA ILE A 154 17.41 -12.01 -2.51
C ILE A 154 16.62 -13.29 -2.31
#